data_AF-A0A816JPI7-F1
#
_entry.id   AF-A0A816JPI7-F1
#
_cell.length_a   1.000
_cell.length_b   1.000
_cell.length_c   1.000
_cell.angle_alpha   90.00
_cell.angle_beta   90.00
_cell.angle_gamma   90.00
#
_symmetry.space_group_name_H-M   'P 1'
#
loop_
_entity.id
_entity.type
_entity.pdbx_description
1 polymer ?
#
loop_
_entity_poly.entity_id
_entity_poly.type
_entity_poly.pdbx_seq_one_letter_code
_entity_poly.pdbx_strand_id
1 'polypeptide(L)'
;MKKSKLSQTTVRRRTRSSGEELPERPPAKQQRYLGILFAYGAYPTKLRVNIYSKSHFIGSVVVALKGADAMDTLMASQFWGLFQLPVVRCQNSTKLIGCLLSRQLVTARRHEFWFTFGPDPLRFSLDEFRDVTGLNCGAFDVQDSEASESVPPTMWNKLFDTAVGKLTVLSVLCMLGNEYLAVEKRLPLALIALVDGVLCPSNKDLKLTPRYVEMLSDVESFLAYPWGRESFLTTVPRFLPPLIVGPGANPLQVMRDRLS
;
A
#
# COMPACT_ATOMS: atom_id res chain seq x y z
N MET A 1 -60.60 -8.54 -3.57
CA MET A 1 -59.95 -8.78 -2.26
C MET A 1 -60.11 -10.24 -1.89
N LYS A 2 -59.00 -10.94 -1.58
CA LYS A 2 -58.85 -12.09 -0.63
C LYS A 2 -59.68 -13.36 -0.91
N LYS A 3 -59.19 -14.60 -0.80
CA LYS A 3 -57.92 -15.21 -0.38
C LYS A 3 -58.01 -16.68 -0.82
N SER A 4 -56.93 -17.25 -1.36
CA SER A 4 -56.76 -18.70 -1.47
C SER A 4 -56.43 -19.30 -0.09
N LYS A 5 -56.96 -20.49 0.20
CA LYS A 5 -56.51 -21.40 1.29
C LYS A 5 -56.47 -22.80 0.69
N LEU A 6 -55.27 -23.31 0.39
CA LEU A 6 -54.41 -24.15 1.24
C LEU A 6 -55.00 -25.55 1.44
N SER A 7 -54.60 -26.48 0.56
CA SER A 7 -54.76 -27.92 0.78
C SER A 7 -53.55 -28.46 1.54
N GLN A 8 -53.83 -29.25 2.56
CA GLN A 8 -52.88 -29.91 3.46
C GLN A 8 -52.17 -31.05 2.74
N THR A 9 -50.84 -31.17 2.92
CA THR A 9 -50.11 -32.41 2.62
C THR A 9 -49.28 -32.81 3.83
N THR A 10 -49.57 -34.02 4.27
CA THR A 10 -49.06 -34.75 5.44
C THR A 10 -47.55 -34.96 5.42
N VAL A 11 -46.96 -34.78 6.60
CA VAL A 11 -45.56 -35.04 6.96
C VAL A 11 -45.18 -36.51 6.72
N ARG A 12 -44.14 -36.74 5.91
CA ARG A 12 -43.38 -38.00 5.89
C ARG A 12 -41.94 -37.71 6.33
N ARG A 13 -41.60 -38.10 7.57
CA ARG A 13 -40.21 -38.15 8.07
C ARG A 13 -39.40 -39.08 7.16
N ARG A 14 -38.38 -38.55 6.49
CA ARG A 14 -37.34 -39.35 5.84
C ARG A 14 -36.05 -39.30 6.64
N THR A 15 -35.56 -40.49 6.92
CA THR A 15 -34.35 -40.88 7.63
C THR A 15 -33.10 -40.32 6.95
N ARG A 16 -32.14 -39.92 7.79
CA ARG A 16 -30.84 -39.33 7.42
C ARG A 16 -29.99 -40.38 6.70
N SER A 17 -29.77 -40.24 5.39
CA SER A 17 -28.78 -41.03 4.65
C SER A 17 -27.44 -40.31 4.70
N SER A 18 -26.46 -41.07 5.17
CA SER A 18 -25.02 -40.86 5.17
C SER A 18 -24.44 -40.62 3.78
N GLY A 19 -23.45 -39.71 3.68
CA GLY A 19 -22.43 -39.73 2.63
C GLY A 19 -22.57 -38.69 1.52
N GLU A 20 -22.40 -37.40 1.84
CA GLU A 20 -21.83 -36.43 0.90
C GLU A 20 -20.61 -35.82 1.58
N GLU A 21 -19.44 -36.36 1.25
CA GLU A 21 -18.15 -35.76 1.58
C GLU A 21 -18.05 -34.42 0.85
N LEU A 22 -18.00 -33.32 1.61
CA LEU A 22 -17.45 -32.07 1.11
C LEU A 22 -16.03 -32.35 0.60
N PRO A 23 -15.59 -31.73 -0.51
CA PRO A 23 -14.21 -31.87 -0.94
C PRO A 23 -13.30 -31.42 0.20
N GLU A 24 -12.53 -32.37 0.73
CA GLU A 24 -11.47 -32.09 1.69
C GLU A 24 -10.60 -30.97 1.13
N ARG A 25 -10.44 -29.90 1.92
CA ARG A 25 -9.38 -28.93 1.65
C ARG A 25 -8.08 -29.73 1.55
N PRO A 26 -7.27 -29.51 0.51
CA PRO A 26 -5.99 -30.19 0.41
C PRO A 26 -5.21 -29.93 1.70
N PRO A 27 -4.50 -30.93 2.25
CA PRO A 27 -3.75 -30.76 3.47
C PRO A 27 -2.80 -29.59 3.28
N ALA A 28 -2.90 -28.59 4.16
CA ALA A 28 -2.01 -27.46 4.17
C ALA A 28 -0.59 -28.01 4.17
N LYS A 29 0.12 -27.90 3.04
CA LYS A 29 1.56 -28.13 2.99
C LYS A 29 2.13 -27.33 4.15
N GLN A 30 2.65 -28.03 5.15
CA GLN A 30 3.09 -27.49 6.44
C GLN A 30 3.79 -26.16 6.21
N GLN A 31 3.06 -25.06 6.42
CA GLN A 31 3.54 -23.72 6.14
C GLN A 31 4.59 -23.50 7.22
N ARG A 32 5.87 -23.65 6.86
CA ARG A 32 6.99 -23.67 7.81
C ARG A 32 7.17 -22.27 8.42
N TYR A 33 6.41 -21.99 9.48
CA TYR A 33 6.69 -20.89 10.39
C TYR A 33 7.94 -21.26 11.18
N LEU A 34 8.94 -20.38 11.15
CA LEU A 34 10.20 -20.58 11.86
C LEU A 34 10.10 -20.18 13.35
N GLY A 35 8.96 -19.59 13.75
CA GLY A 35 8.64 -19.20 15.12
C GLY A 35 7.80 -17.93 15.20
N ILE A 36 7.49 -17.48 16.43
CA ILE A 36 6.93 -16.14 16.72
C ILE A 36 8.09 -15.17 17.00
N LEU A 37 7.99 -13.92 16.53
CA LEU A 37 9.04 -12.92 16.72
C LEU A 37 9.25 -12.58 18.20
N PHE A 38 8.15 -12.34 18.90
CA PHE A 38 8.07 -12.16 20.35
C PHE A 38 7.18 -13.26 20.95
N ALA A 39 7.57 -13.75 22.14
CA ALA A 39 6.72 -14.67 22.88
C ALA A 39 5.41 -14.00 23.31
N TYR A 40 4.35 -14.79 23.47
CA TYR A 40 3.08 -14.28 23.99
C TYR A 40 3.28 -13.59 25.34
N GLY A 41 2.83 -12.34 25.45
CA GLY A 41 2.99 -11.53 26.67
C GLY A 41 4.33 -10.79 26.77
N ALA A 42 5.32 -11.11 25.94
CA ALA A 42 6.62 -10.43 25.88
C ALA A 42 6.68 -9.37 24.77
N TYR A 43 5.56 -8.69 24.51
CA TYR A 43 5.49 -7.68 23.46
C TYR A 43 6.14 -6.37 23.92
N PRO A 44 6.81 -5.65 23.00
CA PRO A 44 7.40 -4.36 23.33
C PRO A 44 6.35 -3.31 23.69
N THR A 45 6.62 -2.52 24.72
CA THR A 45 5.69 -1.48 25.22
C THR A 45 6.02 -0.08 24.72
N LYS A 46 7.23 0.14 24.20
CA LYS A 46 7.73 1.45 23.77
C LYS A 46 7.82 1.62 22.25
N LEU A 47 7.28 0.67 21.48
CA LEU A 47 7.31 0.68 20.01
C LEU A 47 6.77 2.01 19.45
N ARG A 48 7.59 2.67 18.64
CA ARG A 48 7.22 3.88 17.90
C ARG A 48 7.16 3.59 16.40
N VAL A 49 5.97 3.73 15.83
CA VAL A 49 5.76 3.60 14.38
C VAL A 49 5.75 4.99 13.76
N ASN A 50 6.69 5.25 12.86
CA ASN A 50 6.72 6.47 12.07
C ASN A 50 5.89 6.28 10.79
N ILE A 51 4.87 7.10 10.61
CA ILE A 51 3.99 7.05 9.44
C ILE A 51 4.16 8.33 8.63
N TYR A 52 4.84 8.21 7.50
CA TYR A 52 5.08 9.34 6.61
C TYR A 52 3.94 9.54 5.61
N SER A 53 3.23 8.49 5.22
CA SER A 53 2.07 8.57 4.33
C SER A 53 1.01 9.51 4.90
N LYS A 54 0.60 10.50 4.09
CA LYS A 54 -0.36 11.55 4.46
C LYS A 54 -1.64 11.40 3.64
N SER A 55 -2.55 10.58 4.13
CA SER A 55 -3.80 10.26 3.45
C SER A 55 -4.70 11.48 3.18
N HIS A 56 -4.61 12.56 3.97
CA HIS A 56 -5.32 13.81 3.72
C HIS A 56 -4.91 14.50 2.40
N PHE A 57 -3.74 14.20 1.86
CA PHE A 57 -3.31 14.73 0.56
C PHE A 57 -4.22 14.27 -0.58
N ILE A 58 -4.85 13.09 -0.47
CA ILE A 58 -5.87 12.63 -1.42
C ILE A 58 -7.01 13.65 -1.48
N GLY A 59 -7.50 14.10 -0.33
CA GLY A 59 -8.55 15.13 -0.25
C GLY A 59 -8.09 16.48 -0.81
N SER A 60 -6.85 16.89 -0.52
CA SER A 60 -6.28 18.12 -1.07
C SER A 60 -6.20 18.10 -2.61
N VAL A 61 -5.82 16.97 -3.20
CA VAL A 61 -5.79 16.77 -4.66
C VAL A 61 -7.19 16.86 -5.25
N VAL A 62 -8.19 16.21 -4.63
CA VAL A 62 -9.59 16.29 -5.09
C VAL A 62 -10.10 17.74 -5.09
N VAL A 63 -9.81 18.50 -4.04
CA VAL A 63 -10.23 19.90 -3.94
C VAL A 63 -9.54 20.74 -5.02
N ALA A 64 -8.24 20.57 -5.22
CA ALA A 64 -7.46 21.36 -6.17
C ALA A 64 -7.81 21.07 -7.64
N LEU A 65 -8.17 19.83 -7.97
CA LEU A 65 -8.50 19.43 -9.35
C LEU A 65 -10.00 19.47 -9.66
N LYS A 66 -10.83 20.05 -8.78
CA LYS A 66 -12.28 20.07 -8.95
C LYS A 66 -12.67 20.70 -10.30
N GLY A 67 -13.31 19.90 -11.15
CA GLY A 67 -13.78 20.33 -12.47
C GLY A 67 -12.69 20.49 -13.53
N ALA A 68 -11.48 19.98 -13.29
CA ALA A 68 -10.41 19.93 -14.28
C ALA A 68 -10.31 18.55 -14.93
N ASP A 69 -10.01 18.50 -16.24
CA ASP A 69 -9.80 17.24 -16.99
C ASP A 69 -8.74 16.32 -16.34
N ALA A 70 -7.78 16.91 -15.63
CA ALA A 70 -6.79 16.17 -14.85
C ALA A 70 -7.42 15.21 -13.82
N MET A 71 -8.57 15.57 -13.24
CA MET A 71 -9.29 14.69 -12.32
C MET A 71 -9.90 13.50 -13.05
N ASP A 72 -10.46 13.72 -14.25
CA ASP A 72 -11.04 12.65 -15.06
C ASP A 72 -9.96 11.65 -15.49
N THR A 73 -8.78 12.14 -15.89
CA THR A 73 -7.61 11.30 -16.18
C THR A 73 -7.18 10.47 -14.95
N LEU A 74 -7.16 11.07 -13.76
CA LEU A 74 -6.84 10.33 -12.52
C LEU A 74 -7.85 9.22 -12.24
N MET A 75 -9.15 9.51 -12.40
CA MET A 75 -10.22 8.55 -12.18
C MET A 75 -10.26 7.43 -13.23
N ALA A 76 -9.76 7.68 -14.45
CA ALA A 76 -9.58 6.68 -15.49
C ALA A 76 -8.28 5.86 -15.34
N SER A 77 -7.38 6.26 -14.44
CA SER A 77 -6.09 5.60 -14.21
C SER A 77 -6.12 4.63 -13.02
N GLN A 78 -5.02 3.90 -12.78
CA GLN A 78 -4.87 3.02 -11.61
C GLN A 78 -5.02 3.73 -10.25
N PHE A 79 -4.85 5.05 -10.18
CA PHE A 79 -4.94 5.82 -8.94
C PHE A 79 -6.38 5.96 -8.42
N TRP A 80 -7.40 5.62 -9.22
CA TRP A 80 -8.82 5.69 -8.85
C TRP A 80 -9.12 5.03 -7.50
N GLY A 81 -8.48 3.89 -7.21
CA GLY A 81 -8.69 3.11 -5.98
C GLY A 81 -8.34 3.89 -4.72
N LEU A 82 -7.38 4.81 -4.79
CA LEU A 82 -7.01 5.67 -3.65
C LEU A 82 -8.15 6.59 -3.20
N PHE A 83 -9.00 7.01 -4.13
CA PHE A 83 -10.15 7.87 -3.86
C PHE A 83 -11.35 7.08 -3.30
N GLN A 84 -11.35 5.76 -3.44
CA GLN A 84 -12.35 4.88 -2.83
C GLN A 84 -12.00 4.46 -1.41
N LEU A 85 -10.74 4.63 -1.00
CA LEU A 85 -10.32 4.32 0.36
C LEU A 85 -11.15 5.17 1.35
N PRO A 86 -11.73 4.57 2.40
CA PRO A 86 -12.48 5.29 3.42
C PRO A 86 -11.54 6.03 4.37
N VAL A 87 -10.64 6.87 3.83
CA VAL A 87 -9.52 7.53 4.51
C VAL A 87 -9.95 8.31 5.75
N VAL A 88 -11.09 9.01 5.67
CA VAL A 88 -11.65 9.78 6.79
C VAL A 88 -12.10 8.87 7.95
N ARG A 89 -12.47 7.62 7.64
CA ARG A 89 -12.94 6.61 8.60
C ARG A 89 -11.84 5.67 9.07
N CYS A 90 -10.72 5.59 8.35
CA CYS A 90 -9.59 4.71 8.64
C CYS A 90 -8.35 5.52 9.00
N GLN A 91 -8.36 6.15 10.18
CA GLN A 91 -7.16 6.80 10.70
C GLN A 91 -6.08 5.77 11.01
N ASN A 92 -4.84 6.12 10.70
CA ASN A 92 -3.68 5.27 11.00
C ASN A 92 -3.53 5.09 12.51
N SER A 93 -3.82 3.87 13.01
CA SER A 93 -3.62 3.52 14.41
C SER A 93 -2.22 2.92 14.60
N THR A 94 -1.30 3.73 15.11
CA THR A 94 0.06 3.27 15.46
C THR A 94 0.05 2.15 16.50
N LYS A 95 -0.96 2.14 17.38
CA LYS A 95 -1.19 1.05 18.34
C LYS A 95 -1.56 -0.25 17.63
N LEU A 96 -2.53 -0.21 16.71
CA LEU A 96 -2.94 -1.40 15.96
C LEU A 96 -1.78 -1.93 15.13
N ILE A 97 -1.15 -1.06 14.32
CA ILE A 97 0.02 -1.43 13.50
C ILE A 97 1.12 -2.01 14.39
N GLY A 98 1.41 -1.37 15.52
CA GLY A 98 2.37 -1.88 16.49
C GLY A 98 2.03 -3.27 17.02
N CYS A 99 0.76 -3.52 17.38
CA CYS A 99 0.31 -4.84 17.79
C CYS A 99 0.48 -5.90 16.69
N LEU A 100 0.21 -5.57 15.43
CA LEU A 100 0.41 -6.48 14.30
C LEU A 100 1.91 -6.79 14.10
N LEU A 101 2.77 -5.76 14.18
CA LEU A 101 4.22 -5.91 14.08
C LEU A 101 4.81 -6.78 15.20
N SER A 102 4.34 -6.60 16.44
CA SER A 102 4.82 -7.38 17.58
C SER A 102 4.36 -8.85 17.55
N ARG A 103 3.28 -9.16 16.82
CA ARG A 103 2.69 -10.50 16.71
C ARG A 103 3.13 -11.24 15.45
N GLN A 104 4.24 -10.81 14.85
CA GLN A 104 4.74 -11.36 13.60
C GLN A 104 5.17 -12.83 13.73
N LEU A 105 4.86 -13.61 12.70
CA LEU A 105 5.38 -14.95 12.48
C LEU A 105 6.61 -14.89 11.58
N VAL A 106 7.69 -15.54 12.02
CA VAL A 106 8.94 -15.60 11.26
C VAL A 106 8.76 -16.54 10.07
N THR A 107 9.01 -16.01 8.88
CA THR A 107 8.88 -16.74 7.61
C THR A 107 10.14 -16.57 6.76
N ALA A 108 10.44 -17.56 5.92
CA ALA A 108 11.48 -17.46 4.90
C ALA A 108 11.05 -16.62 3.68
N ARG A 109 9.75 -16.31 3.55
CA ARG A 109 9.18 -15.58 2.41
C ARG A 109 9.37 -14.07 2.59
N ARG A 110 10.15 -13.45 1.70
CA ARG A 110 10.62 -12.06 1.82
C ARG A 110 9.60 -10.97 1.47
N HIS A 111 8.46 -11.34 0.89
CA HIS A 111 7.40 -10.42 0.45
C HIS A 111 6.05 -10.80 1.07
N GLU A 112 6.07 -11.49 2.20
CA GLU A 112 4.87 -11.83 2.94
C GLU A 112 5.07 -11.44 4.40
N PHE A 113 4.20 -10.58 4.89
CA PHE A 113 4.12 -10.19 6.28
C PHE A 113 3.07 -11.06 6.97
N TRP A 114 3.51 -11.94 7.87
CA TRP A 114 2.63 -12.84 8.60
C TRP A 114 2.52 -12.43 10.06
N PHE A 115 1.31 -12.45 10.62
CA PHE A 115 1.07 -12.12 12.02
C PHE A 115 -0.11 -12.91 12.57
N THR A 116 -0.18 -13.04 13.89
CA THR A 116 -1.32 -13.70 14.54
C THR A 116 -2.42 -12.72 14.91
N PHE A 117 -3.66 -13.08 14.62
CA PHE A 117 -4.86 -12.41 15.11
C PHE A 117 -5.70 -13.42 15.90
N GLY A 118 -5.69 -13.29 17.23
CA GLY A 118 -6.16 -14.38 18.09
C GLY A 118 -5.28 -15.63 17.90
N PRO A 119 -5.88 -16.81 17.67
CA PRO A 119 -5.13 -18.04 17.38
C PRO A 119 -4.74 -18.15 15.90
N ASP A 120 -5.35 -17.38 15.02
CA ASP A 120 -5.26 -17.59 13.58
C ASP A 120 -4.10 -16.81 12.94
N PRO A 121 -3.29 -17.46 12.07
CA PRO A 121 -2.29 -16.76 11.28
C PRO A 121 -2.96 -16.00 10.13
N LEU A 122 -2.63 -14.72 10.00
CA LEU A 122 -3.00 -13.89 8.88
C LEU A 122 -1.76 -13.55 8.03
N ARG A 123 -1.99 -13.43 6.72
CA ARG A 123 -0.99 -13.06 5.73
C ARG A 123 -1.35 -11.72 5.12
N PHE A 124 -0.34 -10.88 4.95
CA PHE A 124 -0.39 -9.70 4.10
C PHE A 124 0.73 -9.78 3.07
N SER A 125 0.38 -9.78 1.79
CA SER A 125 1.30 -9.89 0.66
C SER A 125 0.92 -8.89 -0.44
N LEU A 126 1.61 -8.98 -1.58
CA LEU A 126 1.32 -8.14 -2.74
C LEU A 126 -0.10 -8.34 -3.28
N ASP A 127 -0.69 -9.52 -3.09
CA ASP A 127 -2.06 -9.82 -3.52
C ASP A 127 -3.06 -9.01 -2.70
N GLU A 128 -3.00 -9.09 -1.37
CA GLU A 128 -3.88 -8.31 -0.49
C GLU A 128 -3.65 -6.80 -0.66
N PHE A 129 -2.40 -6.38 -0.93
CA PHE A 129 -2.10 -4.98 -1.25
C PHE A 129 -2.80 -4.52 -2.53
N ARG A 130 -2.77 -5.34 -3.59
CA ARG A 130 -3.47 -5.07 -4.85
C ARG A 130 -4.97 -4.98 -4.65
N ASP A 131 -5.55 -5.93 -3.92
CA ASP A 131 -7.00 -5.99 -3.71
C ASP A 131 -7.52 -4.78 -2.92
N VAL A 132 -6.73 -4.27 -1.96
CA VAL A 132 -7.10 -3.10 -1.15
C VAL A 132 -6.88 -1.79 -1.90
N THR A 133 -5.78 -1.65 -2.65
CA THR A 133 -5.40 -0.36 -3.26
C THR A 133 -5.92 -0.20 -4.68
N GLY A 134 -6.19 -1.30 -5.40
CA GLY A 134 -6.50 -1.30 -6.83
C GLY A 134 -5.32 -0.92 -7.74
N LEU A 135 -4.12 -0.72 -7.18
CA LEU A 135 -2.94 -0.29 -7.93
C LEU A 135 -2.32 -1.42 -8.75
N ASN A 136 -1.66 -1.06 -9.85
CA ASN A 136 -0.91 -2.01 -10.66
C ASN A 136 0.25 -2.58 -9.85
N CYS A 137 0.26 -3.91 -9.68
CA CYS A 137 1.30 -4.66 -8.99
C CYS A 137 2.03 -5.63 -9.94
N GLY A 138 1.99 -5.37 -11.25
CA GLY A 138 2.75 -6.08 -12.29
C GLY A 138 4.26 -6.00 -12.06
N ALA A 139 5.04 -6.82 -12.78
CA ALA A 139 6.49 -6.75 -12.72
C ALA A 139 6.99 -5.38 -13.22
N PHE A 140 8.18 -4.97 -12.76
CA PHE A 140 8.87 -3.83 -13.37
C PHE A 140 9.35 -4.23 -14.77
N ASP A 141 9.34 -3.29 -15.71
CA ASP A 141 9.92 -3.55 -17.02
C ASP A 141 11.45 -3.59 -16.88
N VAL A 142 12.12 -4.35 -17.75
CA VAL A 142 13.59 -4.55 -17.67
C VAL A 142 14.34 -3.22 -17.76
N GLN A 143 13.76 -2.22 -18.43
CA GLN A 143 14.30 -0.86 -18.53
C GLN A 143 14.20 -0.06 -17.22
N ASP A 144 13.33 -0.43 -16.29
CA ASP A 144 13.17 0.26 -14.99
C ASP A 144 14.26 -0.13 -13.97
N SER A 145 14.99 -1.23 -14.22
CA SER A 145 16.00 -1.79 -13.31
C SER A 145 17.39 -1.20 -13.48
N GLU A 146 17.67 -0.55 -14.61
CA GLU A 146 18.90 0.23 -14.78
C GLU A 146 18.59 1.68 -14.41
N ALA A 147 19.20 2.15 -13.34
CA ALA A 147 19.27 3.57 -13.06
C ALA A 147 19.96 4.24 -14.26
N SER A 148 19.18 4.78 -15.18
CA SER A 148 19.72 5.44 -16.36
C SER A 148 20.61 6.58 -15.88
N GLU A 149 21.78 6.68 -16.52
CA GLU A 149 22.75 7.75 -16.42
C GLU A 149 22.09 9.12 -16.27
N SER A 150 22.79 10.02 -15.58
CA SER A 150 22.39 11.39 -15.27
C SER A 150 21.85 12.17 -16.47
N VAL A 151 20.57 11.96 -16.79
CA VAL A 151 19.81 12.86 -17.64
C VAL A 151 19.69 14.15 -16.83
N PRO A 152 20.05 15.32 -17.40
CA PRO A 152 19.82 16.60 -16.74
C PRO A 152 18.34 16.68 -16.31
N PRO A 153 18.02 17.27 -15.15
CA PRO A 153 16.66 17.27 -14.62
C PRO A 153 15.74 18.11 -15.51
N THR A 154 15.15 17.50 -16.54
CA THR A 154 14.39 18.21 -17.58
C THR A 154 12.97 18.47 -17.12
N MET A 155 12.32 17.45 -16.55
CA MET A 155 10.94 17.59 -16.09
C MET A 155 10.87 18.37 -14.79
N TRP A 156 11.84 18.17 -13.90
CA TRP A 156 11.94 18.97 -12.69
C TRP A 156 12.00 20.48 -12.99
N ASN A 157 12.86 20.90 -13.93
CA ASN A 157 12.97 22.30 -14.30
C ASN A 157 11.68 22.83 -14.95
N LYS A 158 11.04 22.04 -15.82
CA LYS A 158 9.74 22.41 -16.41
C LYS A 158 8.65 22.65 -15.36
N LEU A 159 8.58 21.79 -14.34
CA LEU A 159 7.55 21.89 -13.30
C LEU A 159 7.84 23.00 -12.30
N PHE A 160 9.09 23.11 -11.85
CA PHE A 160 9.42 23.87 -10.65
C PHE A 160 10.37 25.04 -10.84
N ASP A 161 11.19 25.04 -11.89
CA ASP A 161 12.24 26.04 -12.14
C ASP A 161 13.11 26.35 -10.90
N THR A 162 13.44 25.30 -10.11
CA THR A 162 14.20 25.42 -8.85
C THR A 162 15.18 24.26 -8.69
N ALA A 163 16.19 24.45 -7.82
CA ALA A 163 17.17 23.40 -7.52
C ALA A 163 16.53 22.16 -6.86
N VAL A 164 16.99 20.98 -7.28
CA VAL A 164 16.57 19.67 -6.75
C VAL A 164 16.77 19.58 -5.23
N GLY A 165 15.84 18.93 -4.53
CA GLY A 165 15.93 18.66 -3.08
C GLY A 165 15.45 19.79 -2.16
N LYS A 166 15.01 20.92 -2.73
CA LYS A 166 14.39 22.03 -1.98
C LYS A 166 12.87 21.90 -1.81
N LEU A 167 12.22 21.09 -2.65
CA LEU A 167 10.76 20.98 -2.69
C LEU A 167 10.22 19.80 -1.92
N THR A 168 9.02 20.00 -1.37
CA THR A 168 8.24 19.01 -0.63
C THR A 168 6.89 18.80 -1.28
N VAL A 169 6.22 17.71 -0.93
CA VAL A 169 4.83 17.46 -1.35
C VAL A 169 3.89 18.59 -0.90
N LEU A 170 4.13 19.21 0.27
CA LEU A 170 3.34 20.35 0.71
C LEU A 170 3.49 21.55 -0.25
N SER A 171 4.70 21.81 -0.74
CA SER A 171 4.94 22.84 -1.75
C SER A 171 4.16 22.56 -3.05
N VAL A 172 4.09 21.28 -3.46
CA VAL A 172 3.31 20.84 -4.62
C VAL A 172 1.81 21.07 -4.42
N LEU A 173 1.28 20.75 -3.23
CA LEU A 173 -0.13 21.02 -2.91
C LEU A 173 -0.45 22.52 -2.92
N CYS A 174 0.47 23.37 -2.42
CA CYS A 174 0.31 24.83 -2.52
C CYS A 174 0.28 25.30 -3.98
N MET A 175 1.12 24.73 -4.86
CA MET A 175 1.11 25.04 -6.29
C MET A 175 -0.21 24.61 -6.95
N LEU A 176 -0.72 23.42 -6.60
CA LEU A 176 -2.01 22.92 -7.08
C LEU A 176 -3.20 23.79 -6.65
N GLY A 177 -3.12 24.42 -5.49
CA GLY A 177 -4.13 25.36 -5.00
C GLY A 177 -4.11 26.73 -5.68
N ASN A 178 -3.13 27.03 -6.54
CA ASN A 178 -3.07 28.29 -7.28
C ASN A 178 -3.99 28.24 -8.50
N GLU A 179 -5.01 29.10 -8.54
CA GLU A 179 -5.98 29.19 -9.64
C GLU A 179 -5.32 29.49 -10.99
N TYR A 180 -4.21 30.23 -10.98
CA TYR A 180 -3.44 30.61 -12.17
C TYR A 180 -2.40 29.56 -12.58
N LEU A 181 -2.38 28.38 -11.94
CA LEU A 181 -1.49 27.29 -12.33
C LEU A 181 -1.82 26.82 -13.75
N ALA A 182 -0.79 26.78 -14.60
CA ALA A 182 -0.88 26.28 -15.97
C ALA A 182 -1.52 24.88 -16.01
N VAL A 183 -2.44 24.67 -16.95
CA VAL A 183 -3.29 23.47 -17.03
C VAL A 183 -2.43 22.22 -17.19
N GLU A 184 -1.38 22.28 -18.02
CA GLU A 184 -0.46 21.16 -18.26
C GLU A 184 0.31 20.71 -17.01
N LYS A 185 0.44 21.57 -15.98
CA LYS A 185 1.12 21.21 -14.72
C LYS A 185 0.21 20.51 -13.72
N ARG A 186 -1.12 20.62 -13.86
CA ARG A 186 -2.08 20.13 -12.85
C ARG A 186 -1.99 18.61 -12.65
N LEU A 187 -2.02 17.83 -13.73
CA LEU A 187 -1.96 16.38 -13.65
C LEU A 187 -0.60 15.87 -13.12
N PRO A 188 0.57 16.30 -13.66
CA PRO A 188 1.87 15.88 -13.13
C PRO A 188 2.06 16.19 -11.64
N LEU A 189 1.67 17.39 -11.22
CA LEU A 189 1.79 17.78 -9.81
C LEU A 189 0.89 16.94 -8.90
N ALA A 190 -0.33 16.63 -9.34
CA ALA A 190 -1.23 15.76 -8.58
C ALA A 190 -0.69 14.33 -8.47
N LEU A 191 -0.15 13.77 -9.56
CA LEU A 191 0.46 12.44 -9.57
C LEU A 191 1.63 12.36 -8.58
N ILE A 192 2.53 13.35 -8.58
CA ILE A 192 3.64 13.40 -7.61
C ILE A 192 3.14 13.56 -6.18
N ALA A 193 2.11 14.37 -5.95
CA ALA A 193 1.54 14.52 -4.61
C ALA A 193 0.97 13.19 -4.08
N LEU A 194 0.34 12.38 -4.95
CA LEU A 194 -0.15 11.05 -4.59
C LEU A 194 1.02 10.06 -4.38
N VAL A 195 1.99 10.03 -5.28
CA VAL A 195 3.12 9.09 -5.18
C VAL A 195 4.02 9.42 -3.98
N ASP A 196 4.65 10.59 -3.92
CA ASP A 196 5.59 10.93 -2.83
C ASP A 196 4.88 11.22 -1.51
N GLY A 197 3.60 11.59 -1.55
CA GLY A 197 2.85 11.96 -0.36
C GLY A 197 2.06 10.82 0.28
N VAL A 198 1.61 9.85 -0.53
CA VAL A 198 0.71 8.78 -0.06
C VAL A 198 1.35 7.40 -0.26
N LEU A 199 1.84 7.08 -1.45
CA LEU A 199 2.26 5.72 -1.83
C LEU A 199 3.69 5.37 -1.41
N CYS A 200 4.64 6.23 -1.74
CA CYS A 200 6.08 6.01 -1.61
C CYS A 200 6.77 7.16 -0.86
N PRO A 201 6.31 7.55 0.35
CA PRO A 201 6.93 8.64 1.08
C PRO A 201 8.36 8.30 1.51
N SER A 202 9.31 9.02 0.94
CA SER A 202 10.74 8.78 1.11
C SER A 202 11.25 9.13 2.52
N ASN A 203 10.75 10.21 3.13
CA ASN A 203 11.20 10.69 4.44
C ASN A 203 10.13 11.54 5.16
N LYS A 204 10.41 11.90 6.42
CA LYS A 204 9.53 12.73 7.26
C LYS A 204 9.24 14.12 6.67
N ASP A 205 10.18 14.65 5.89
CA ASP A 205 10.11 15.99 5.30
C ASP A 205 9.31 15.98 3.98
N LEU A 206 8.91 14.79 3.51
CA LEU A 206 8.16 14.57 2.27
C LEU A 206 8.81 15.29 1.08
N LYS A 207 10.14 15.20 1.00
CA LYS A 207 10.88 15.70 -0.17
C LYS A 207 10.50 14.91 -1.40
N LEU A 208 10.39 15.60 -2.53
CA LEU A 208 10.09 14.96 -3.80
C LEU A 208 11.22 14.02 -4.22
N THR A 209 10.87 12.89 -4.80
CA THR A 209 11.81 11.91 -5.32
C THR A 209 12.15 12.28 -6.77
N PRO A 210 13.39 12.69 -7.09
CA PRO A 210 13.72 13.19 -8.43
C PRO A 210 13.42 12.19 -9.54
N ARG A 211 13.66 10.89 -9.30
CA ARG A 211 13.32 9.81 -10.23
C ARG A 211 11.84 9.84 -10.63
N TYR A 212 10.93 9.96 -9.66
CA TYR A 212 9.49 9.98 -9.95
C TYR A 212 9.09 11.24 -10.72
N VAL A 213 9.73 12.38 -10.43
CA VAL A 213 9.51 13.62 -11.18
C VAL A 213 9.94 13.48 -12.64
N GLU A 214 11.10 12.87 -12.90
CA GLU A 214 11.57 12.69 -14.28
C GLU A 214 10.71 11.69 -15.08
N MET A 215 10.13 10.67 -14.43
CA MET A 215 9.19 9.73 -15.06
C MET A 215 7.96 10.43 -15.66
N LEU A 216 7.57 11.62 -15.17
CA LEU A 216 6.45 12.40 -15.73
C LEU A 216 6.74 12.97 -17.12
N SER A 217 7.97 12.85 -17.62
CA SER A 217 8.30 13.13 -19.03
C SER A 217 7.46 12.31 -19.99
N ASP A 218 7.02 11.13 -19.56
CA ASP A 218 6.03 10.30 -20.21
C ASP A 218 4.93 9.95 -19.20
N VAL A 219 3.83 10.71 -19.25
CA VAL A 219 2.70 10.52 -18.33
C VAL A 219 2.00 9.18 -18.58
N GLU A 220 1.96 8.67 -19.81
CA GLU A 220 1.31 7.38 -20.09
C GLU A 220 2.08 6.24 -19.44
N SER A 221 3.41 6.22 -19.62
CA SER A 221 4.28 5.26 -18.93
C SER A 221 4.21 5.42 -17.41
N PHE A 222 4.15 6.65 -16.89
CA PHE A 222 3.95 6.90 -15.47
C PHE A 222 2.63 6.30 -14.96
N LEU A 223 1.53 6.49 -15.68
CA LEU A 223 0.21 5.96 -15.30
C LEU A 223 0.12 4.44 -15.43
N ALA A 224 0.95 3.82 -16.28
CA ALA A 224 1.04 2.36 -16.43
C ALA A 224 2.01 1.71 -15.42
N TYR A 225 3.01 2.45 -14.91
CA TYR A 225 4.04 1.96 -14.00
C TYR A 225 3.46 1.20 -12.80
N PRO A 226 4.07 0.08 -12.34
CA PRO A 226 3.53 -0.73 -11.26
C PRO A 226 3.71 -0.07 -9.87
N TRP A 227 3.03 1.06 -9.64
CA TRP A 227 3.06 1.83 -8.40
C TRP A 227 2.65 1.03 -7.17
N GLY A 228 1.77 0.04 -7.34
CA GLY A 228 1.40 -0.86 -6.26
C GLY A 228 2.56 -1.74 -5.82
N ARG A 229 3.37 -2.24 -6.76
CA ARG A 229 4.59 -2.99 -6.45
C ARG A 229 5.66 -2.08 -5.84
N GLU A 230 5.88 -0.89 -6.38
CA GLU A 230 6.83 0.09 -5.84
C GLU A 230 6.48 0.47 -4.39
N SER A 231 5.23 0.81 -4.12
CA SER A 231 4.74 1.16 -2.76
C SER A 231 4.87 -0.02 -1.79
N PHE A 232 4.54 -1.24 -2.26
CA PHE A 232 4.70 -2.45 -1.46
C PHE A 232 6.17 -2.68 -1.08
N LEU A 233 7.08 -2.60 -2.05
CA LEU A 233 8.52 -2.87 -1.84
C LEU A 233 9.22 -1.76 -1.03
N THR A 234 8.73 -0.53 -1.08
CA THR A 234 9.25 0.55 -0.24
C THR A 234 8.75 0.46 1.21
N THR A 235 7.61 -0.22 1.43
CA THR A 235 6.93 -0.29 2.74
C THR A 235 7.17 -1.61 3.48
N VAL A 236 6.77 -2.75 2.90
CA VAL A 236 6.68 -4.03 3.60
C VAL A 236 8.04 -4.56 4.09
N PRO A 237 9.16 -4.45 3.33
CA PRO A 237 10.47 -4.86 3.84
C PRO A 237 10.90 -4.14 5.12
N ARG A 238 10.39 -2.92 5.38
CA ARG A 238 10.68 -2.20 6.63
C ARG A 238 10.06 -2.90 7.85
N PHE A 239 9.03 -3.73 7.65
CA PHE A 239 8.38 -4.54 8.69
C PHE A 239 8.95 -5.95 8.80
N LEU A 240 9.96 -6.31 7.99
CA LEU A 240 10.55 -7.64 7.98
C LEU A 240 11.98 -7.61 8.53
N PRO A 241 12.54 -8.78 8.90
CA PRO A 241 13.96 -8.86 9.25
C PRO A 241 14.83 -8.33 8.11
N PRO A 242 15.87 -7.53 8.41
CA PRO A 242 16.75 -6.98 7.39
C PRO A 242 17.41 -8.11 6.58
N LEU A 243 17.46 -7.94 5.26
CA LEU A 243 18.03 -8.92 4.34
C LEU A 243 19.56 -8.97 4.42
N ILE A 244 20.17 -7.84 4.76
CA ILE A 244 21.61 -7.67 4.87
C ILE A 244 21.89 -7.24 6.30
N VAL A 245 22.73 -8.02 6.99
CA VAL A 245 23.23 -7.72 8.32
C VAL A 245 24.75 -7.88 8.34
N GLY A 246 25.43 -7.17 9.23
CA GLY A 246 26.88 -7.29 9.38
C GLY A 246 27.31 -8.71 9.74
N PRO A 247 28.59 -9.08 9.52
CA PRO A 247 29.11 -10.39 9.88
C PRO A 247 28.79 -10.75 11.35
N GLY A 248 28.17 -11.91 11.58
CA GLY A 248 27.81 -12.40 12.92
C GLY A 248 26.53 -11.81 13.51
N ALA A 249 25.87 -10.85 12.86
CA ALA A 249 24.59 -10.32 13.33
C ALA A 249 23.42 -11.23 12.96
N ASN A 250 22.45 -11.36 13.86
CA ASN A 250 21.22 -12.11 13.62
C ASN A 250 20.10 -11.16 13.14
N PRO A 251 19.56 -11.31 11.92
CA PRO A 251 18.48 -10.46 11.40
C PRO A 251 17.24 -10.39 12.32
N LEU A 252 16.89 -11.49 12.99
CA LEU A 252 15.77 -11.52 13.91
C LEU A 252 16.05 -10.71 15.17
N GLN A 253 17.30 -10.72 15.67
CA GLN A 253 17.66 -9.91 16.83
C GLN A 253 17.64 -8.42 16.47
N VAL A 254 18.23 -8.04 15.34
CA VAL A 254 18.17 -6.66 14.83
C VAL A 254 16.73 -6.20 14.69
N MET A 255 15.83 -7.07 14.23
CA MET A 255 14.41 -6.74 14.15
C MET A 255 13.76 -6.57 15.52
N ARG A 256 14.04 -7.45 16.50
CA ARG A 256 13.53 -7.30 17.87
C ARG A 256 14.00 -6.00 18.50
N ASP A 257 15.27 -5.66 18.33
CA ASP A 257 15.86 -4.42 18.86
C ASP A 257 15.20 -3.18 18.23
N ARG A 258 14.90 -3.22 16.93
CA ARG A 258 14.17 -2.14 16.23
C ARG A 258 12.74 -1.95 16.73
N LEU A 259 12.12 -3.01 17.26
CA LEU A 259 10.73 -2.99 17.73
C LEU A 259 10.59 -2.78 19.24
N SER A 260 11.71 -2.86 20.00
CA SER A 260 11.75 -2.71 21.47
C SER A 260 11.72 -1.25 21.91
#